data_AF-A0A420EDR9-F1
#
_entry.id   AF-A0A420EDR9-F1
#
_cell.length_a   1.000
_cell.length_b   1.000
_cell.length_c   1.000
_cell.angle_alpha   90.00
_cell.angle_beta   90.00
_cell.angle_gamma   90.00
#
_symmetry.space_group_name_H-M   'P 1'
#
loop_
_entity.id
_entity.type
_entity.pdbx_description
1 polymer ?
#
loop_
_entity_poly.entity_id
_entity_poly.type
_entity_poly.pdbx_seq_one_letter_code
_entity_poly.pdbx_strand_id
1 'polypeptide(L)'
;MNNIAIQKRIWIDTDITMGEKNGPFSYCDVDDGYAIASLLRSVEVDVVGVSSTLGNTDNINVSTRIATDFIAKYGPNSVQVSRGSSCPLKQCKVDDKPAAIEAMKQALEQGPLQILGIGAATNIALLLRHYPELKSNIQEVVLLAGRQSIDDHFISGSHQPKPFRDLNFEADPLAYAELLASGLNICLVPFEACSKVWIKQHDLLEMLGRSKVARHLAIKSEPWLVEWELVFGASGFNPFDMIAAAYCIRPQWFTIERWRAEIVQGESDTEKHAQKPYLICSEKLSSGPKVSYARVVSADCKDLLLERIKAHDMQHFVLGMSHVNIIVDDVAKASEFYSSALGFEQAFDDQGAIMDYQGVTMESFALDAGIENGEVDVDVRFMRHPQARLFLELMHYRKPQGKATLPPQPRTYDLGGPRHIALEVSNCTEVFNFLSEHEGVQMISSSSAYHPHKLDGFPITFFYWIDPYGVQWEMEEGRQVGLFRGIA
;
A
#
# COMPACT_ATOMS: atom_id res chain seq x y z
N MET A 1 -2.38 -18.21 -9.67
CA MET A 1 -3.34 -18.20 -8.55
C MET A 1 -2.78 -17.28 -7.46
N ASN A 2 -2.96 -15.96 -7.58
CA ASN A 2 -2.63 -15.04 -6.48
C ASN A 2 -3.90 -14.88 -5.66
N ASN A 3 -3.93 -15.49 -4.47
CA ASN A 3 -4.79 -15.03 -3.38
C ASN A 3 -4.68 -13.50 -3.30
N ILE A 4 -5.78 -12.76 -3.37
CA ILE A 4 -5.77 -11.37 -2.90
C ILE A 4 -5.57 -11.48 -1.40
N ALA A 5 -4.30 -11.48 -0.99
CA ALA A 5 -3.91 -11.47 0.40
C ALA A 5 -4.37 -10.13 0.98
N ILE A 6 -4.90 -10.17 2.21
CA ILE A 6 -5.10 -8.97 3.03
C ILE A 6 -3.79 -8.15 2.95
N GLN A 7 -3.90 -6.86 2.65
CA GLN A 7 -2.74 -5.99 2.56
C GLN A 7 -1.97 -6.04 3.87
N LYS A 8 -0.64 -6.16 3.78
CA LYS A 8 0.19 -6.15 4.99
C LYS A 8 0.29 -4.71 5.51
N ARG A 9 -0.21 -4.47 6.71
CA ARG A 9 -0.07 -3.16 7.38
C ARG A 9 1.41 -2.86 7.63
N ILE A 10 1.86 -1.70 7.16
CA ILE A 10 3.24 -1.26 7.29
C ILE A 10 3.34 0.15 7.89
N TRP A 11 4.30 0.32 8.79
CA TRP A 11 4.75 1.61 9.28
C TRP A 11 6.14 1.93 8.72
N ILE A 12 6.34 3.17 8.27
CA ILE A 12 7.62 3.62 7.71
C ILE A 12 8.29 4.58 8.70
N ASP A 13 9.49 4.25 9.16
CA ASP A 13 10.34 5.13 9.98
C ASP A 13 11.53 5.60 9.11
N THR A 14 11.53 6.88 8.73
CA THR A 14 12.32 7.45 7.62
C THR A 14 12.99 8.76 8.01
N ASP A 15 14.17 9.01 7.48
CA ASP A 15 14.95 10.23 7.63
C ASP A 15 15.05 11.00 6.31
N ILE A 16 13.99 10.92 5.49
CA ILE A 16 13.89 11.57 4.18
C ILE A 16 14.40 13.02 4.17
N THR A 17 15.36 13.27 3.29
CA THR A 17 15.94 14.59 3.06
C THR A 17 15.87 15.03 1.60
N MET A 18 15.08 14.32 0.80
CA MET A 18 15.00 14.52 -0.64
C MET A 18 14.75 15.98 -1.03
N GLY A 19 15.68 16.51 -1.84
CA GLY A 19 15.60 17.85 -2.39
C GLY A 19 16.15 18.96 -1.48
N GLU A 20 16.70 18.61 -0.33
CA GLU A 20 17.56 19.48 0.49
C GLU A 20 19.02 19.45 0.01
N LYS A 21 19.82 20.32 0.62
CA LYS A 21 21.26 20.39 0.39
C LYS A 21 22.01 20.33 1.71
N ASN A 22 23.05 19.51 1.75
CA ASN A 22 24.01 19.44 2.87
C ASN A 22 25.08 20.54 2.78
N GLY A 23 25.16 21.24 1.64
CA GLY A 23 26.04 22.39 1.46
C GLY A 23 25.83 23.09 0.11
N PRO A 24 26.69 24.05 -0.26
CA PRO A 24 26.55 24.78 -1.53
C PRO A 24 26.55 23.87 -2.78
N PHE A 25 27.26 22.74 -2.70
CA PHE A 25 27.51 21.81 -3.80
C PHE A 25 27.25 20.33 -3.45
N SER A 26 26.65 20.03 -2.29
CA SER A 26 26.31 18.66 -1.88
C SER A 26 24.81 18.56 -1.62
N TYR A 27 24.20 17.57 -2.27
CA TYR A 27 22.78 17.29 -2.21
C TYR A 27 22.51 16.25 -1.12
N CYS A 28 21.27 16.24 -0.64
CA CYS A 28 20.83 15.21 0.30
C CYS A 28 20.35 13.96 -0.43
N ASP A 29 20.29 12.85 0.30
CA ASP A 29 19.79 11.57 -0.21
C ASP A 29 18.34 11.69 -0.71
N VAL A 30 18.02 10.87 -1.71
CA VAL A 30 16.73 10.80 -2.40
C VAL A 30 16.05 9.45 -2.25
N ASP A 31 16.74 8.42 -1.73
CA ASP A 31 16.31 7.03 -1.77
C ASP A 31 15.12 6.73 -0.86
N ASP A 32 14.99 7.37 0.31
CA ASP A 32 13.79 7.35 1.14
C ASP A 32 12.52 7.67 0.32
N GLY A 33 12.63 8.65 -0.59
CA GLY A 33 11.54 9.06 -1.47
C GLY A 33 11.11 7.94 -2.43
N TYR A 34 12.06 7.15 -2.94
CA TYR A 34 11.77 5.97 -3.76
C TYR A 34 11.14 4.85 -2.92
N ALA A 35 11.57 4.67 -1.67
CA ALA A 35 11.01 3.67 -0.76
C ALA A 35 9.54 3.98 -0.44
N ILE A 36 9.25 5.21 0.00
CA ILE A 36 7.89 5.65 0.31
C ILE A 36 7.01 5.58 -0.94
N ALA A 37 7.49 6.08 -2.09
CA ALA A 37 6.73 5.99 -3.34
C ALA A 37 6.46 4.54 -3.75
N SER A 38 7.43 3.63 -3.59
CA SER A 38 7.23 2.22 -3.90
C SER A 38 6.12 1.60 -3.05
N LEU A 39 6.11 1.87 -1.75
CA LEU A 39 5.11 1.33 -0.82
C LEU A 39 3.72 1.91 -1.11
N LEU A 40 3.61 3.22 -1.28
CA LEU A 40 2.35 3.89 -1.61
C LEU A 40 1.75 3.45 -2.96
N ARG A 41 2.57 2.85 -3.84
CA ARG A 41 2.17 2.37 -5.17
C ARG A 41 2.07 0.85 -5.26
N SER A 42 2.04 0.16 -4.12
CA SER A 42 2.06 -1.30 -4.05
C SER A 42 0.83 -1.84 -3.33
N VAL A 43 -0.01 -2.59 -4.05
CA VAL A 43 -1.25 -3.17 -3.51
C VAL A 43 -1.01 -4.25 -2.46
N GLU A 44 0.20 -4.78 -2.34
CA GLU A 44 0.53 -5.80 -1.33
C GLU A 44 0.60 -5.25 0.10
N VAL A 45 0.77 -3.94 0.26
CA VAL A 45 0.97 -3.28 1.55
C VAL A 45 -0.03 -2.17 1.77
N ASP A 46 -0.38 -1.95 3.02
CA ASP A 46 -1.19 -0.82 3.49
C ASP A 46 -0.31 0.04 4.38
N VAL A 47 0.09 1.22 3.90
CA VAL A 47 0.87 2.18 4.68
C VAL A 47 -0.08 2.83 5.67
N VAL A 48 0.07 2.52 6.96
CA VAL A 48 -0.86 3.02 8.01
C VAL A 48 -0.31 4.23 8.75
N GLY A 49 0.96 4.57 8.54
CA GLY A 49 1.59 5.72 9.17
C GLY A 49 3.07 5.86 8.80
N VAL A 50 3.59 7.06 9.02
CA VAL A 50 4.99 7.41 8.77
C VAL A 50 5.53 8.16 9.98
N SER A 51 6.73 7.83 10.41
CA SER A 51 7.50 8.62 11.38
C SER A 51 8.77 9.17 10.76
N SER A 52 9.13 10.38 11.15
CA SER A 52 10.45 10.93 10.86
C SER A 52 11.47 10.46 11.90
N THR A 53 12.71 10.24 11.48
CA THR A 53 13.84 9.94 12.36
C THR A 53 15.09 10.72 11.92
N LEU A 54 16.22 10.46 12.59
CA LEU A 54 17.54 11.02 12.29
C LEU A 54 18.34 10.10 11.36
N GLY A 55 19.37 10.64 10.72
CA GLY A 55 20.30 9.88 9.88
C GLY A 55 20.95 10.79 8.83
N ASN A 56 20.34 10.89 7.66
CA ASN A 56 20.63 11.84 6.58
C ASN A 56 20.66 13.30 7.05
N THR A 57 19.95 13.61 8.14
CA THR A 57 20.04 14.89 8.85
C THR A 57 19.96 14.70 10.36
N ASP A 58 20.74 15.49 11.11
CA ASP A 58 20.64 15.60 12.56
C ASP A 58 19.48 16.52 13.00
N ASN A 59 18.84 17.23 12.06
CA ASN A 59 17.72 18.11 12.34
C ASN A 59 16.40 17.40 12.02
N ILE A 60 15.81 16.77 13.04
CA ILE A 60 14.52 16.08 12.93
C ILE A 60 13.40 16.94 12.31
N ASN A 61 13.45 18.27 12.42
CA ASN A 61 12.41 19.13 11.83
C ASN A 61 12.50 19.16 10.30
N VAL A 62 13.69 18.93 9.73
CA VAL A 62 13.91 18.83 8.29
C VAL A 62 13.26 17.54 7.77
N SER A 63 13.61 16.37 8.32
CA SER A 63 13.02 15.10 7.89
C SER A 63 11.51 15.06 8.13
N THR A 64 11.03 15.58 9.26
CA THR A 64 9.58 15.71 9.53
C THR A 64 8.85 16.54 8.49
N ARG A 65 9.37 17.74 8.16
CA ARG A 65 8.75 18.62 7.17
C ARG A 65 8.70 17.95 5.81
N ILE A 66 9.81 17.35 5.35
CA ILE A 66 9.89 16.75 4.02
C ILE A 66 8.98 15.52 3.92
N ALA A 67 8.97 14.66 4.92
CA ALA A 67 8.03 13.54 4.99
C ALA A 67 6.58 14.03 4.93
N THR A 68 6.25 15.09 5.69
CA THR A 68 4.91 15.68 5.73
C THR A 68 4.50 16.24 4.36
N ASP A 69 5.37 17.03 3.74
CA ASP A 69 5.15 17.60 2.40
C ASP A 69 5.02 16.50 1.34
N PHE A 70 5.81 15.44 1.43
CA PHE A 70 5.77 14.31 0.51
C PHE A 70 4.46 13.53 0.63
N ILE A 71 4.06 13.16 1.85
CA ILE A 71 2.79 12.45 2.09
C ILE A 71 1.60 13.31 1.74
N ALA A 72 1.58 14.60 2.11
CA ALA A 72 0.49 15.50 1.74
C ALA A 72 0.30 15.63 0.22
N LYS A 73 1.38 15.48 -0.55
CA LYS A 73 1.35 15.64 -2.01
C LYS A 73 1.11 14.33 -2.76
N TYR A 74 1.54 13.20 -2.21
CA TYR A 74 1.60 11.92 -2.94
C TYR A 74 0.99 10.73 -2.21
N GLY A 75 0.73 10.84 -0.90
CA GLY A 75 0.11 9.81 -0.08
C GLY A 75 -1.41 9.97 0.04
N PRO A 76 -2.10 8.97 0.60
CA PRO A 76 -3.52 9.06 0.91
C PRO A 76 -3.75 9.94 2.15
N ASN A 77 -4.92 10.57 2.23
CA ASN A 77 -5.30 11.44 3.35
C ASN A 77 -5.36 10.71 4.71
N SER A 78 -5.47 9.38 4.71
CA SER A 78 -5.46 8.55 5.92
C SER A 78 -4.07 8.42 6.54
N VAL A 79 -2.99 8.66 5.79
CA VAL A 79 -1.62 8.50 6.28
C VAL A 79 -1.14 9.80 6.90
N GLN A 80 -0.75 9.72 8.16
CA GLN A 80 -0.20 10.84 8.91
C GLN A 80 1.31 10.66 9.14
N VAL A 81 2.02 11.79 9.14
CA VAL A 81 3.43 11.85 9.49
C VAL A 81 3.57 12.33 10.93
N SER A 82 4.26 11.55 11.74
CA SER A 82 4.50 11.85 13.16
C SER A 82 5.96 12.11 13.43
N ARG A 83 6.25 13.19 14.16
CA ARG A 83 7.63 13.58 14.49
C ARG A 83 8.28 12.60 15.47
N GLY A 84 9.45 12.06 15.11
CA GLY A 84 10.24 11.20 15.98
C GLY A 84 11.17 11.92 16.96
N SER A 85 12.10 11.15 17.53
CA SER A 85 13.11 11.65 18.46
C SER A 85 14.02 12.69 17.79
N SER A 86 14.38 13.73 18.53
CA SER A 86 15.33 14.74 18.10
C SER A 86 16.79 14.43 18.46
N CYS A 87 17.06 13.25 19.03
CA CYS A 87 18.39 12.82 19.42
C CYS A 87 18.50 11.29 19.42
N PRO A 88 19.71 10.72 19.30
CA PRO A 88 19.92 9.29 19.45
C PRO A 88 19.52 8.77 20.84
N LEU A 89 19.23 7.47 20.94
CA LEU A 89 18.66 6.81 22.12
C LEU A 89 19.48 7.02 23.39
N LYS A 90 20.81 7.10 23.27
CA LYS A 90 21.71 7.35 24.40
C LYS A 90 21.49 8.71 25.06
N GLN A 91 20.96 9.68 24.30
CA GLN A 91 20.71 11.05 24.73
C GLN A 91 19.25 11.27 25.14
N CYS A 92 18.34 10.35 24.77
CA CYS A 92 16.95 10.38 25.18
C CYS A 92 16.82 10.21 26.70
N LYS A 93 15.92 10.98 27.30
CA LYS A 93 15.48 10.83 28.68
C LYS A 93 14.52 9.66 28.80
N VAL A 94 14.38 9.13 30.02
CA VAL A 94 13.51 7.99 30.30
C VAL A 94 12.04 8.28 29.96
N ASP A 95 11.60 9.53 30.08
CA ASP A 95 10.21 9.94 29.81
C ASP A 95 10.02 10.53 28.40
N ASP A 96 11.03 10.47 27.52
CA ASP A 96 10.93 11.02 26.17
C ASP A 96 9.97 10.19 25.31
N LYS A 97 8.78 10.75 25.07
CA LYS A 97 7.74 10.16 24.22
C LYS A 97 7.47 11.00 22.98
N PRO A 98 8.27 10.87 21.90
CA PRO A 98 7.99 11.56 20.64
C PRO A 98 6.60 11.21 20.08
N ALA A 99 5.99 12.12 19.31
CA ALA A 99 4.68 11.86 18.70
C ALA A 99 4.65 10.58 17.85
N ALA A 100 5.76 10.26 17.19
CA ALA A 100 5.94 9.01 16.43
C ALA A 100 5.65 7.74 17.25
N ILE A 101 6.10 7.67 18.50
CA ILE A 101 5.93 6.43 19.29
C ILE A 101 4.49 6.26 19.75
N GLU A 102 3.77 7.36 20.05
CA GLU A 102 2.35 7.32 20.38
C GLU A 102 1.52 6.90 19.16
N ALA A 103 1.85 7.42 17.98
CA ALA A 103 1.16 7.08 16.75
C ALA A 103 1.43 5.62 16.33
N MET A 104 2.67 5.12 16.46
CA MET A 104 2.99 3.70 16.28
C MET A 104 2.23 2.81 17.27
N LYS A 105 2.14 3.23 18.54
CA LYS A 105 1.37 2.53 19.57
C LYS A 105 -0.10 2.40 19.17
N GLN A 106 -0.74 3.48 18.73
CA GLN A 106 -2.13 3.44 18.25
C GLN A 106 -2.30 2.51 17.05
N ALA A 107 -1.37 2.53 16.09
CA ALA A 107 -1.40 1.63 14.94
C ALA A 107 -1.25 0.14 15.35
N LEU A 108 -0.42 -0.15 16.35
CA LEU A 108 -0.25 -1.51 16.90
C LEU A 108 -1.47 -2.00 17.70
N GLU A 109 -2.21 -1.09 18.35
CA GLU A 109 -3.46 -1.43 19.04
C GLU A 109 -4.58 -1.82 18.06
N GLN A 110 -4.56 -1.28 16.85
CA GLN A 110 -5.51 -1.63 15.79
C GLN A 110 -5.20 -2.98 15.11
N GLY A 111 -4.00 -3.54 15.34
CA GLY A 111 -3.65 -4.87 14.84
C GLY A 111 -2.17 -5.03 14.54
N PRO A 112 -1.79 -6.21 14.03
CA PRO A 112 -0.40 -6.52 13.72
C PRO A 112 0.22 -5.57 12.69
N LEU A 113 1.51 -5.27 12.84
CA LEU A 113 2.22 -4.27 12.04
C LEU A 113 3.63 -4.75 11.66
N GLN A 114 4.01 -4.58 10.39
CA GLN A 114 5.41 -4.62 9.98
C GLN A 114 5.99 -3.21 10.07
N ILE A 115 7.19 -3.06 10.60
CA ILE A 115 7.86 -1.75 10.72
C ILE A 115 9.08 -1.74 9.81
N LEU A 116 9.14 -0.80 8.87
CA LEU A 116 10.31 -0.54 8.03
C LEU A 116 11.10 0.62 8.64
N GLY A 117 12.31 0.34 9.12
CA GLY A 117 13.28 1.34 9.57
C GLY A 117 14.33 1.58 8.49
N ILE A 118 14.24 2.73 7.84
CA ILE A 118 15.18 3.20 6.81
C ILE A 118 16.00 4.42 7.26
N GLY A 119 15.91 4.78 8.55
CA GLY A 119 16.80 5.72 9.22
C GLY A 119 17.34 5.18 10.55
N ALA A 120 17.69 6.07 11.48
CA ALA A 120 18.04 5.69 12.85
C ALA A 120 16.87 4.95 13.54
N ALA A 121 17.16 3.79 14.14
CA ALA A 121 16.15 2.94 14.78
C ALA A 121 15.66 3.45 16.16
N THR A 122 15.95 4.71 16.51
CA THR A 122 15.69 5.32 17.82
C THR A 122 14.21 5.25 18.18
N ASN A 123 13.31 5.58 17.25
CA ASN A 123 11.87 5.58 17.49
C ASN A 123 11.36 4.17 17.81
N ILE A 124 11.86 3.15 17.10
CA ILE A 124 11.48 1.74 17.31
C ILE A 124 11.98 1.25 18.67
N ALA A 125 13.19 1.62 19.08
CA ALA A 125 13.71 1.26 20.41
C ALA A 125 12.93 1.97 21.54
N LEU A 126 12.59 3.26 21.38
CA LEU A 126 11.75 3.99 22.34
C LEU A 126 10.35 3.39 22.45
N LEU A 127 9.74 2.99 21.33
CA LEU A 127 8.46 2.28 21.32
C LEU A 127 8.51 1.02 22.21
N LEU A 128 9.57 0.20 22.10
CA LEU A 128 9.72 -1.00 22.93
C LEU A 128 9.99 -0.70 24.41
N ARG A 129 10.72 0.38 24.71
CA ARG A 129 10.97 0.79 26.10
C ARG A 129 9.68 1.25 26.79
N HIS A 130 8.83 1.99 26.07
CA HIS A 130 7.60 2.57 26.63
C HIS A 130 6.39 1.64 26.57
N TYR A 131 6.32 0.78 25.55
CA TYR A 131 5.18 -0.09 25.27
C TYR A 131 5.62 -1.54 24.99
N PRO A 132 6.35 -2.19 25.91
CA PRO A 132 6.88 -3.54 25.72
C PRO A 132 5.78 -4.60 25.50
N GLU A 133 4.57 -4.36 25.97
CA GLU A 133 3.39 -5.22 25.76
C GLU A 133 2.98 -5.32 24.28
N LEU A 134 3.23 -4.28 23.48
CA LEU A 134 2.87 -4.25 22.05
C LEU A 134 3.85 -5.03 21.18
N LYS A 135 4.97 -5.51 21.74
CA LYS A 135 5.96 -6.32 21.02
C LYS A 135 5.30 -7.50 20.29
N SER A 136 4.28 -8.12 20.88
CA SER A 136 3.56 -9.26 20.29
C SER A 136 2.78 -8.91 19.01
N ASN A 137 2.44 -7.64 18.79
CA ASN A 137 1.76 -7.15 17.59
C ASN A 137 2.76 -6.69 16.51
N ILE A 138 4.06 -6.63 16.79
CA ILE A 138 5.08 -6.33 15.78
C ILE A 138 5.42 -7.62 15.03
N GLN A 139 4.95 -7.74 13.78
CA GLN A 139 5.15 -8.95 12.96
C GLN A 139 6.62 -9.13 12.55
N GLU A 140 7.25 -8.05 12.13
CA GLU A 140 8.64 -8.01 11.73
C GLU A 140 9.13 -6.56 11.72
N VAL A 141 10.40 -6.36 12.08
CA VAL A 141 11.10 -5.09 11.87
C VAL A 141 12.13 -5.29 10.77
N VAL A 142 11.97 -4.56 9.67
CA VAL A 142 12.87 -4.59 8.52
C VAL A 142 13.78 -3.37 8.63
N LEU A 143 15.09 -3.58 8.68
CA LEU A 143 16.08 -2.52 8.86
C LEU A 143 17.04 -2.51 7.67
N LEU A 144 17.22 -1.36 7.03
CA LEU A 144 18.32 -1.16 6.09
C LEU A 144 19.62 -0.97 6.88
N ALA A 145 20.32 -2.07 7.14
CA ALA A 145 21.57 -2.09 7.87
C ALA A 145 22.28 -3.44 7.75
N GLY A 146 23.56 -3.43 8.10
CA GLY A 146 24.34 -4.62 8.36
C GLY A 146 25.20 -5.09 7.19
N ARG A 147 26.22 -5.89 7.55
CA ARG A 147 27.21 -6.49 6.63
C ARG A 147 27.64 -7.87 7.15
N GLN A 148 28.35 -8.66 6.36
CA GLN A 148 28.78 -10.00 6.79
C GLN A 148 30.11 -9.99 7.53
N SER A 149 30.95 -8.99 7.30
CA SER A 149 32.25 -8.83 7.96
C SER A 149 32.66 -7.36 8.10
N ILE A 150 33.62 -7.07 8.98
CA ILE A 150 34.21 -5.74 9.12
C ILE A 150 35.02 -5.31 7.88
N ASP A 151 35.46 -6.30 7.09
CA ASP A 151 36.22 -6.10 5.84
C ASP A 151 35.30 -5.82 4.64
N ASP A 152 33.98 -5.95 4.83
CA ASP A 152 33.00 -5.61 3.80
C ASP A 152 32.85 -4.08 3.76
N HIS A 153 33.27 -3.48 2.65
CA HIS A 153 33.24 -2.03 2.45
C HIS A 153 32.19 -1.63 1.41
N PHE A 154 31.48 -0.54 1.70
CA PHE A 154 30.43 -0.02 0.85
C PHE A 154 31.02 0.96 -0.16
N ILE A 155 31.39 0.47 -1.33
CA ILE A 155 32.06 1.25 -2.38
C ILE A 155 31.21 1.20 -3.66
N SER A 156 30.79 2.36 -4.15
CA SER A 156 29.91 2.50 -5.32
C SER A 156 30.61 3.08 -6.57
N GLY A 157 31.89 3.43 -6.48
CA GLY A 157 32.60 3.92 -7.66
C GLY A 157 34.12 3.94 -7.52
N SER A 158 34.82 4.08 -8.66
CA SER A 158 36.28 3.96 -8.74
C SER A 158 37.03 5.14 -8.11
N HIS A 159 36.38 6.29 -7.96
CA HIS A 159 37.00 7.51 -7.40
C HIS A 159 36.64 7.73 -5.93
N GLN A 160 35.84 6.84 -5.34
CA GLN A 160 35.35 7.01 -3.98
C GLN A 160 36.51 6.95 -2.96
N PRO A 161 36.81 8.07 -2.26
CA PRO A 161 38.01 8.16 -1.42
C PRO A 161 37.89 7.38 -0.10
N LYS A 162 36.66 7.11 0.34
CA LYS A 162 36.30 6.39 1.56
C LYS A 162 35.02 5.60 1.34
N PRO A 163 34.91 4.37 1.88
CA PRO A 163 33.65 3.63 1.91
C PRO A 163 32.50 4.46 2.49
N PHE A 164 31.28 4.18 2.06
CA PHE A 164 30.08 4.72 2.68
C PHE A 164 29.91 4.12 4.08
N ARG A 165 29.27 4.92 4.93
CA ARG A 165 28.87 4.51 6.28
C ARG A 165 27.68 3.57 6.18
N ASP A 166 27.52 2.72 7.18
CA ASP A 166 26.21 2.12 7.45
C ASP A 166 25.38 3.17 8.22
N LEU A 167 24.93 4.20 7.50
CA LEU A 167 24.51 5.47 8.09
C LEU A 167 23.42 5.29 9.14
N ASN A 168 22.42 4.47 8.84
CA ASN A 168 21.27 4.19 9.71
C ASN A 168 21.68 3.51 11.01
N PHE A 169 22.55 2.51 10.92
CA PHE A 169 23.11 1.84 12.08
C PHE A 169 24.02 2.77 12.90
N GLU A 170 24.93 3.48 12.24
CA GLU A 170 25.90 4.35 12.88
C GLU A 170 25.27 5.61 13.49
N ALA A 171 24.09 6.02 13.04
CA ALA A 171 23.32 7.11 13.65
C ALA A 171 22.85 6.77 15.07
N ASP A 172 22.54 5.49 15.35
CA ASP A 172 22.16 5.05 16.69
C ASP A 172 22.47 3.56 16.98
N PRO A 173 23.75 3.20 17.24
CA PRO A 173 24.12 1.81 17.50
C PRO A 173 23.45 1.21 18.75
N LEU A 174 23.09 2.06 19.73
CA LEU A 174 22.43 1.61 20.96
C LEU A 174 21.00 1.16 20.67
N ALA A 175 20.26 1.88 19.82
CA ALA A 175 18.93 1.46 19.40
C ALA A 175 18.96 0.09 18.71
N TYR A 176 19.89 -0.12 17.78
CA TYR A 176 20.06 -1.42 17.13
C TYR A 176 20.43 -2.54 18.11
N ALA A 177 21.28 -2.26 19.12
CA ALA A 177 21.62 -3.22 20.16
C ALA A 177 20.37 -3.65 20.96
N GLU A 178 19.49 -2.71 21.30
CA GLU A 178 18.23 -3.00 21.99
C GLU A 178 17.25 -3.78 21.12
N LEU A 179 17.12 -3.43 19.83
CA LEU A 179 16.30 -4.19 18.91
C LEU A 179 16.78 -5.64 18.79
N LEU A 180 18.09 -5.88 18.63
CA LEU A 180 18.64 -7.24 18.58
C LEU A 180 18.37 -8.01 19.88
N ALA A 181 18.51 -7.37 21.04
CA ALA A 181 18.25 -7.99 22.34
C ALA A 181 16.74 -8.19 22.62
N SER A 182 15.86 -7.49 21.90
CA SER A 182 14.42 -7.49 22.18
C SER A 182 13.77 -8.85 21.95
N GLY A 183 14.32 -9.70 21.08
CA GLY A 183 13.69 -10.94 20.64
C GLY A 183 12.51 -10.72 19.68
N LEU A 184 12.49 -9.61 18.95
CA LEU A 184 11.62 -9.38 17.80
C LEU A 184 12.06 -10.24 16.60
N ASN A 185 11.13 -10.45 15.66
CA ASN A 185 11.50 -10.93 14.34
C ASN A 185 12.12 -9.77 13.55
N ILE A 186 13.42 -9.85 13.27
CA ILE A 186 14.17 -8.79 12.58
C ILE A 186 14.65 -9.32 11.23
N CYS A 187 14.50 -8.49 10.19
CA CYS A 187 15.15 -8.67 8.91
C CYS A 187 16.14 -7.53 8.67
N LEU A 188 17.40 -7.87 8.42
CA LEU A 188 18.41 -6.93 7.94
C LEU A 188 18.45 -6.98 6.41
N VAL A 189 18.33 -5.81 5.79
CA VAL A 189 18.57 -5.60 4.36
C VAL A 189 19.94 -4.95 4.23
N PRO A 190 20.98 -5.72 3.87
CA PRO A 190 22.35 -5.21 3.85
C PRO A 190 22.65 -4.45 2.56
N PHE A 191 23.72 -3.65 2.60
CA PHE A 191 24.26 -2.98 1.40
C PHE A 191 24.58 -3.96 0.27
N GLU A 192 25.02 -5.19 0.57
CA GLU A 192 25.28 -6.23 -0.45
C GLU A 192 24.07 -6.41 -1.37
N ALA A 193 22.86 -6.45 -0.82
CA ALA A 193 21.63 -6.62 -1.58
C ALA A 193 21.34 -5.42 -2.48
N CYS A 194 21.65 -4.21 -1.99
CA CYS A 194 21.39 -2.96 -2.69
C CYS A 194 22.43 -2.63 -3.76
N SER A 195 23.68 -3.06 -3.57
CA SER A 195 24.85 -2.70 -4.40
C SER A 195 24.71 -3.03 -5.90
N LYS A 196 23.80 -3.95 -6.24
CA LYS A 196 23.55 -4.40 -7.61
C LYS A 196 22.44 -3.63 -8.32
N VAL A 197 21.69 -2.79 -7.61
CA VAL A 197 20.58 -2.02 -8.15
C VAL A 197 20.99 -0.58 -8.36
N TRP A 198 20.87 -0.10 -9.59
CA TRP A 198 21.34 1.22 -10.01
C TRP A 198 20.22 1.99 -10.69
N ILE A 199 19.97 3.21 -10.23
CA ILE A 199 19.21 4.23 -10.96
C ILE A 199 20.19 5.04 -11.80
N LYS A 200 19.93 5.12 -13.10
CA LYS A 200 20.77 5.80 -14.08
C LYS A 200 20.01 6.92 -14.77
N GLN A 201 20.72 7.71 -15.57
CA GLN A 201 20.12 8.81 -16.33
C GLN A 201 18.89 8.37 -17.15
N HIS A 202 18.94 7.21 -17.81
CA HIS A 202 17.79 6.73 -18.59
C HIS A 202 16.55 6.47 -17.71
N ASP A 203 16.74 5.95 -16.50
CA ASP A 203 15.64 5.69 -15.57
C ASP A 203 14.98 7.02 -15.17
N LEU A 204 15.79 8.04 -14.85
CA LEU A 204 15.27 9.37 -14.50
C LEU A 204 14.50 10.00 -15.66
N LEU A 205 15.01 9.88 -16.89
CA LEU A 205 14.34 10.40 -18.09
C LEU A 205 12.97 9.73 -18.31
N GLU A 206 12.87 8.42 -18.12
CA GLU A 206 11.59 7.70 -18.22
C GLU A 206 10.60 8.13 -17.13
N MET A 207 11.10 8.48 -15.94
CA MET A 207 10.29 8.96 -14.82
C MET A 207 9.74 10.37 -15.00
N LEU A 208 10.23 11.16 -15.97
CA LEU A 208 9.71 12.50 -16.30
C LEU A 208 8.31 12.51 -16.95
N GLY A 209 7.71 11.34 -17.14
CA GLY A 209 6.38 11.14 -17.70
C GLY A 209 5.24 11.78 -16.90
N ARG A 210 4.07 11.13 -16.88
CA ARG A 210 2.84 11.73 -16.33
C ARG A 210 2.71 11.60 -14.81
N SER A 211 3.30 10.57 -14.18
CA SER A 211 3.24 10.38 -12.73
C SER A 211 3.91 11.55 -12.00
N LYS A 212 3.15 12.27 -11.17
CA LYS A 212 3.64 13.45 -10.43
C LYS A 212 4.71 13.08 -9.41
N VAL A 213 4.62 11.89 -8.80
CA VAL A 213 5.62 11.40 -7.85
C VAL A 213 6.88 10.96 -8.59
N ALA A 214 6.76 10.22 -9.71
CA ALA A 214 7.90 9.82 -10.53
C ALA A 214 8.66 11.04 -11.06
N ARG A 215 7.94 12.03 -11.61
CA ARG A 215 8.55 13.26 -12.11
C ARG A 215 9.29 14.02 -11.01
N HIS A 216 8.72 14.07 -9.81
CA HIS A 216 9.36 14.74 -8.69
C HIS A 216 10.62 14.03 -8.22
N LEU A 217 10.58 12.70 -8.09
CA LEU A 217 11.74 11.87 -7.81
C LEU A 217 12.83 12.10 -8.85
N ALA A 218 12.49 12.07 -10.15
CA ALA A 218 13.45 12.32 -11.24
C ALA A 218 14.12 13.69 -11.13
N ILE A 219 13.33 14.76 -10.99
CA ILE A 219 13.85 16.13 -10.89
C ILE A 219 14.76 16.30 -9.67
N LYS A 220 14.39 15.69 -8.53
CA LYS A 220 15.18 15.77 -7.30
C LYS A 220 16.41 14.86 -7.30
N SER A 221 16.37 13.77 -8.07
CA SER A 221 17.49 12.84 -8.24
C SER A 221 18.55 13.34 -9.22
N GLU A 222 18.21 14.23 -10.16
CA GLU A 222 19.16 14.71 -11.18
C GLU A 222 20.46 15.27 -10.56
N PRO A 223 20.41 16.19 -9.58
CA PRO A 223 21.64 16.72 -8.99
C PRO A 223 22.41 15.69 -8.15
N TRP A 224 21.69 14.76 -7.52
CA TRP A 224 22.25 13.65 -6.74
C TRP A 224 23.00 12.67 -7.64
N LEU A 225 22.41 12.31 -8.78
CA LEU A 225 23.05 11.48 -9.81
C LEU A 225 24.34 12.12 -10.30
N VAL A 226 24.31 13.41 -10.62
CA VAL A 226 25.50 14.16 -11.07
C VAL A 226 26.59 14.17 -9.98
N GLU A 227 26.22 14.35 -8.71
CA GLU A 227 27.19 14.28 -7.60
C GLU A 227 27.83 12.89 -7.52
N TRP A 228 27.06 11.81 -7.62
CA TRP A 228 27.58 10.44 -7.59
C TRP A 228 28.52 10.12 -8.76
N GLU A 229 28.18 10.55 -9.97
CA GLU A 229 29.02 10.36 -11.14
C GLU A 229 30.34 11.14 -11.01
N LEU A 230 30.29 12.40 -10.59
CA LEU A 230 31.47 13.27 -10.52
C LEU A 230 32.36 12.98 -9.31
N VAL A 231 31.78 12.73 -8.13
CA VAL A 231 32.53 12.58 -6.88
C VAL A 231 32.98 11.14 -6.67
N PHE A 232 32.13 10.16 -6.97
CA PHE A 232 32.42 8.75 -6.73
C PHE A 232 32.89 8.01 -7.98
N GLY A 233 32.70 8.56 -9.18
CA GLY A 233 32.95 7.83 -10.43
C GLY A 233 31.98 6.67 -10.61
N ALA A 234 30.76 6.80 -10.07
CA ALA A 234 29.71 5.80 -10.20
C ALA A 234 29.03 5.91 -11.58
N SER A 235 28.28 4.87 -11.96
CA SER A 235 27.51 4.83 -13.23
C SER A 235 26.03 5.16 -13.06
N GLY A 236 25.67 5.70 -11.91
CA GLY A 236 24.33 5.81 -11.35
C GLY A 236 24.42 6.00 -9.84
N PHE A 237 23.27 5.97 -9.16
CA PHE A 237 23.22 5.84 -7.70
C PHE A 237 22.44 4.59 -7.28
N ASN A 238 22.74 4.07 -6.10
CA ASN A 238 22.02 2.94 -5.52
C ASN A 238 20.84 3.47 -4.68
N PRO A 239 19.59 3.00 -4.90
CA PRO A 239 18.44 3.42 -4.10
C PRO A 239 18.26 2.48 -2.89
N PHE A 240 19.06 2.64 -1.83
CA PHE A 240 19.17 1.64 -0.76
C PHE A 240 17.83 1.38 -0.06
N ASP A 241 17.15 2.44 0.34
CA ASP A 241 15.86 2.36 1.03
C ASP A 241 14.78 1.70 0.18
N MET A 242 14.81 1.92 -1.14
CA MET A 242 13.87 1.31 -2.08
C MET A 242 13.97 -0.22 -2.06
N ILE A 243 15.17 -0.77 -1.84
CA ILE A 243 15.39 -2.21 -1.73
C ILE A 243 14.87 -2.76 -0.41
N ALA A 244 14.98 -2.00 0.69
CA ALA A 244 14.35 -2.37 1.95
C ALA A 244 12.82 -2.36 1.85
N ALA A 245 12.24 -1.36 1.18
CA ALA A 245 10.82 -1.34 0.85
C ALA A 245 10.41 -2.52 -0.05
N ALA A 246 11.24 -2.92 -1.02
CA ALA A 246 11.00 -4.07 -1.88
C ALA A 246 10.81 -5.37 -1.08
N TYR A 247 11.60 -5.56 -0.03
CA TYR A 247 11.45 -6.71 0.87
C TYR A 247 10.09 -6.69 1.56
N CYS A 248 9.63 -5.53 2.05
CA CYS A 248 8.33 -5.42 2.69
C CYS A 248 7.16 -5.75 1.74
N ILE A 249 7.27 -5.31 0.48
CA ILE A 249 6.31 -5.57 -0.59
C ILE A 249 6.27 -7.06 -0.94
N ARG A 250 7.45 -7.65 -1.17
CA ARG A 250 7.56 -9.04 -1.64
C ARG A 250 8.89 -9.68 -1.21
N PRO A 251 8.95 -10.31 -0.03
CA PRO A 251 10.16 -10.99 0.45
C PRO A 251 10.68 -12.08 -0.51
N GLN A 252 9.81 -12.64 -1.36
CA GLN A 252 10.15 -13.66 -2.35
C GLN A 252 11.09 -13.15 -3.46
N TRP A 253 11.28 -11.83 -3.60
CA TRP A 253 12.32 -11.27 -4.45
C TRP A 253 13.73 -11.45 -3.88
N PHE A 254 13.86 -11.93 -2.64
CA PHE A 254 15.13 -12.03 -1.95
C PHE A 254 15.53 -13.48 -1.66
N THR A 255 16.82 -13.76 -1.77
CA THR A 255 17.45 -14.88 -1.06
C THR A 255 17.66 -14.46 0.40
N ILE A 256 16.96 -15.13 1.31
CA ILE A 256 16.95 -14.80 2.73
C ILE A 256 17.70 -15.87 3.51
N GLU A 257 18.71 -15.47 4.26
CA GLU A 257 19.46 -16.32 5.16
C GLU A 257 19.00 -16.12 6.61
N ARG A 258 19.14 -17.15 7.45
CA ARG A 258 18.80 -17.11 8.88
C ARG A 258 20.08 -17.26 9.70
N TRP A 259 20.78 -16.14 9.89
CA TRP A 259 22.09 -16.09 10.55
C TRP A 259 22.04 -15.35 11.88
N ARG A 260 23.12 -15.45 12.65
CA ARG A 260 23.27 -14.67 13.88
C ARG A 260 23.77 -13.28 13.57
N ALA A 261 23.31 -12.29 14.34
CA ALA A 261 23.76 -10.91 14.25
C ALA A 261 24.40 -10.43 15.56
N GLU A 262 25.46 -9.64 15.46
CA GLU A 262 26.18 -9.07 16.59
C GLU A 262 26.74 -7.69 16.23
N ILE A 263 26.86 -6.81 17.22
CA ILE A 263 27.56 -5.53 17.07
C ILE A 263 28.99 -5.72 17.57
N VAL A 264 29.97 -5.58 16.68
CA VAL A 264 31.40 -5.75 16.98
C VAL A 264 32.14 -4.42 16.85
N GLN A 265 33.22 -4.22 17.63
CA GLN A 265 34.12 -3.07 17.46
C GLN A 265 35.24 -3.44 16.48
N GLY A 266 35.59 -2.52 15.59
CA GLY A 266 36.69 -2.68 14.64
C GLY A 266 37.31 -1.37 14.21
N GLU A 267 38.43 -1.45 13.46
CA GLU A 267 39.03 -0.28 12.83
C GLU A 267 38.04 0.39 11.88
N SER A 268 37.92 1.71 11.95
CA SER A 268 36.97 2.47 11.16
C SER A 268 37.40 2.54 9.69
N ASP A 269 36.52 2.06 8.81
CA ASP A 269 36.68 2.15 7.37
C ASP A 269 36.42 3.57 6.82
N THR A 270 35.81 4.45 7.61
CA THR A 270 35.46 5.82 7.22
C THR A 270 36.38 6.89 7.85
N GLU A 271 37.09 6.55 8.93
CA GLU A 271 37.96 7.45 9.67
C GLU A 271 39.29 6.78 10.04
N LYS A 272 40.40 7.32 9.53
CA LYS A 272 41.74 6.78 9.81
C LYS A 272 42.05 6.87 11.31
N HIS A 273 42.61 5.80 11.87
CA HIS A 273 42.99 5.69 13.28
C HIS A 273 41.83 5.79 14.28
N ALA A 274 40.59 5.62 13.84
CA ALA A 274 39.43 5.51 14.71
C ALA A 274 38.95 4.06 14.82
N GLN A 275 38.17 3.78 15.86
CA GLN A 275 37.40 2.55 16.02
C GLN A 275 35.92 2.89 15.91
N LYS A 276 35.12 1.98 15.37
CA LYS A 276 33.66 2.14 15.34
C LYS A 276 32.94 0.80 15.50
N PRO A 277 31.66 0.81 15.93
CA PRO A 277 30.84 -0.39 15.90
C PRO A 277 30.48 -0.78 14.47
N TYR A 278 30.27 -2.08 14.25
CA TYR A 278 29.79 -2.69 13.02
C TYR A 278 28.66 -3.66 13.35
N LEU A 279 27.54 -3.56 12.63
CA LEU A 279 26.48 -4.57 12.69
C LEU A 279 26.81 -5.72 11.74
N ILE A 280 27.24 -6.84 12.31
CA ILE A 280 27.64 -8.04 11.55
C ILE A 280 26.54 -9.08 11.61
N CYS A 281 26.17 -9.65 10.47
CA CYS A 281 25.28 -10.81 10.38
C CYS A 281 25.88 -11.83 9.41
N SER A 282 26.27 -13.00 9.93
CA SER A 282 27.01 -13.99 9.14
C SER A 282 26.82 -15.40 9.69
N GLU A 283 26.92 -16.40 8.82
CA GLU A 283 26.98 -17.82 9.20
C GLU A 283 28.14 -18.11 10.17
N LYS A 284 29.22 -17.33 10.10
CA LYS A 284 30.43 -17.52 10.92
C LYS A 284 30.25 -17.12 12.38
N LEU A 285 29.21 -16.35 12.71
CA LEU A 285 28.95 -15.90 14.09
C LEU A 285 28.38 -17.04 14.94
N SER A 286 28.93 -17.20 16.14
CA SER A 286 28.48 -18.23 17.11
C SER A 286 27.58 -17.65 18.22
N SER A 287 27.65 -16.35 18.46
CA SER A 287 26.90 -15.56 19.44
C SER A 287 25.87 -14.63 18.77
N GLY A 288 24.97 -14.06 19.57
CA GLY A 288 23.94 -13.12 19.11
C GLY A 288 22.62 -13.77 18.68
N PRO A 289 21.53 -12.99 18.58
CA PRO A 289 20.22 -13.47 18.13
C PRO A 289 20.25 -13.92 16.66
N LYS A 290 19.41 -14.89 16.31
CA LYS A 290 19.18 -15.24 14.90
C LYS A 290 18.18 -14.26 14.28
N VAL A 291 18.55 -13.66 13.15
CA VAL A 291 17.74 -12.73 12.37
C VAL A 291 17.64 -13.19 10.92
N SER A 292 16.71 -12.65 10.17
CA SER A 292 16.67 -12.79 8.70
C SER A 292 17.67 -11.83 8.07
N TYR A 293 18.36 -12.26 7.02
CA TYR A 293 19.35 -11.48 6.28
C TYR A 293 19.09 -11.57 4.78
N ALA A 294 18.54 -10.51 4.19
CA ALA A 294 18.05 -10.49 2.82
C ALA A 294 19.18 -10.19 1.83
N ARG A 295 19.97 -11.22 1.45
CA ARG A 295 21.30 -11.05 0.84
C ARG A 295 21.29 -10.68 -0.64
N VAL A 296 20.40 -11.26 -1.43
CA VAL A 296 20.39 -11.09 -2.90
C VAL A 296 18.99 -10.75 -3.34
N VAL A 297 18.82 -9.64 -4.06
CA VAL A 297 17.55 -9.23 -4.66
C VAL A 297 17.46 -9.67 -6.13
N SER A 298 16.24 -9.98 -6.57
CA SER A 298 15.94 -10.32 -7.97
C SER A 298 16.32 -9.18 -8.93
N ALA A 299 16.81 -9.55 -10.11
CA ALA A 299 17.30 -8.58 -11.11
C ALA A 299 16.19 -7.66 -11.68
N ASP A 300 14.95 -8.14 -11.70
CA ASP A 300 13.77 -7.40 -12.17
C ASP A 300 13.16 -6.47 -11.11
N CYS A 301 13.64 -6.53 -9.85
CA CYS A 301 13.09 -5.75 -8.75
C CYS A 301 13.06 -4.24 -9.05
N LYS A 302 14.14 -3.70 -9.61
CA LYS A 302 14.23 -2.28 -9.99
C LYS A 302 13.14 -1.90 -10.96
N ASP A 303 13.07 -2.63 -12.07
CA ASP A 303 12.16 -2.31 -13.17
C ASP A 303 10.70 -2.43 -12.72
N LEU A 304 10.37 -3.47 -11.96
CA LEU A 304 9.01 -3.65 -11.42
C LEU A 304 8.59 -2.52 -10.47
N LEU A 305 9.49 -2.00 -9.64
CA LEU A 305 9.21 -0.89 -8.75
C LEU A 305 9.12 0.44 -9.51
N LEU A 306 10.03 0.69 -10.45
CA LEU A 306 9.97 1.89 -11.27
C LEU A 306 8.71 1.92 -12.13
N GLU A 307 8.24 0.80 -12.66
CA GLU A 307 6.95 0.72 -13.36
C GLU A 307 5.78 1.12 -12.45
N ARG A 308 5.76 0.69 -11.17
CA ARG A 308 4.73 1.10 -10.20
C ARG A 308 4.78 2.61 -9.89
N ILE A 309 5.97 3.16 -9.73
CA ILE A 309 6.18 4.59 -9.46
C ILE A 309 5.79 5.43 -10.68
N LYS A 310 6.18 5.00 -11.89
CA LYS A 310 5.87 5.66 -13.17
C LYS A 310 4.41 5.55 -13.55
N ALA A 311 3.71 4.49 -13.11
CA ALA A 311 2.31 4.28 -13.42
C ALA A 311 1.47 5.51 -13.01
N HIS A 312 0.74 6.05 -13.99
CA HIS A 312 -0.17 7.18 -13.82
C HIS A 312 -1.61 6.73 -13.52
N ASP A 313 -1.87 5.41 -13.53
CA ASP A 313 -3.22 4.88 -13.64
C ASP A 313 -3.87 4.60 -12.27
N MET A 314 -5.16 4.95 -12.18
CA MET A 314 -6.06 4.70 -11.05
C MET A 314 -6.08 3.23 -10.61
N GLN A 315 -5.71 2.29 -11.48
CA GLN A 315 -5.72 0.85 -11.22
C GLN A 315 -4.82 0.40 -10.05
N HIS A 316 -3.84 1.21 -9.63
CA HIS A 316 -3.02 0.92 -8.44
C HIS A 316 -3.61 1.49 -7.14
N PHE A 317 -4.70 2.27 -7.22
CA PHE A 317 -5.45 2.80 -6.08
C PHE A 317 -6.80 2.08 -5.89
N VAL A 318 -7.29 1.36 -6.91
CA VAL A 318 -8.55 0.61 -6.84
C VAL A 318 -8.27 -0.79 -6.28
N LEU A 319 -8.56 -0.96 -4.98
CA LEU A 319 -8.35 -2.22 -4.25
C LEU A 319 -9.44 -3.28 -4.55
N GLY A 320 -10.59 -2.86 -5.09
CA GLY A 320 -11.67 -3.75 -5.49
C GLY A 320 -12.98 -3.00 -5.74
N MET A 321 -14.03 -3.76 -6.05
CA MET A 321 -15.41 -3.27 -6.16
C MET A 321 -16.05 -3.21 -4.77
N SER A 322 -16.59 -2.04 -4.39
CA SER A 322 -17.21 -1.85 -3.06
C SER A 322 -18.65 -2.36 -3.02
N HIS A 323 -19.56 -1.74 -3.78
CA HIS A 323 -20.98 -2.08 -3.79
C HIS A 323 -21.65 -1.61 -5.09
N VAL A 324 -22.87 -2.07 -5.33
CA VAL A 324 -23.78 -1.54 -6.35
C VAL A 324 -24.93 -0.84 -5.65
N ASN A 325 -25.09 0.46 -5.89
CA ASN A 325 -26.18 1.24 -5.34
C ASN A 325 -27.46 1.09 -6.19
N ILE A 326 -28.60 0.93 -5.52
CA ILE A 326 -29.92 0.88 -6.13
C ILE A 326 -30.87 1.80 -5.35
N ILE A 327 -31.46 2.77 -6.05
CA ILE A 327 -32.51 3.61 -5.47
C ILE A 327 -33.84 2.85 -5.52
N VAL A 328 -34.50 2.74 -4.37
CA VAL A 328 -35.73 1.98 -4.17
C VAL A 328 -36.80 2.85 -3.51
N ASP A 329 -38.06 2.46 -3.64
CA ASP A 329 -39.20 3.09 -2.96
C ASP A 329 -39.36 2.61 -1.51
N ASP A 330 -38.84 1.43 -1.18
CA ASP A 330 -38.89 0.84 0.16
C ASP A 330 -37.72 -0.14 0.34
N VAL A 331 -36.79 0.17 1.26
CA VAL A 331 -35.60 -0.66 1.50
C VAL A 331 -35.93 -2.04 2.07
N ALA A 332 -37.02 -2.19 2.84
CA ALA A 332 -37.41 -3.46 3.43
C ALA A 332 -37.98 -4.41 2.37
N LYS A 333 -38.91 -3.92 1.55
CA LYS A 333 -39.46 -4.71 0.43
C LYS A 333 -38.39 -5.10 -0.58
N ALA A 334 -37.50 -4.16 -0.92
CA ALA A 334 -36.37 -4.45 -1.80
C ALA A 334 -35.43 -5.49 -1.19
N SER A 335 -35.19 -5.45 0.13
CA SER A 335 -34.35 -6.42 0.82
C SER A 335 -34.92 -7.84 0.77
N GLU A 336 -36.21 -7.99 1.08
CA GLU A 336 -36.89 -9.29 0.98
C GLU A 336 -36.83 -9.84 -0.45
N PHE A 337 -37.01 -8.97 -1.44
CA PHE A 337 -36.88 -9.35 -2.84
C PHE A 337 -35.47 -9.81 -3.19
N TYR A 338 -34.43 -9.00 -2.98
CA TYR A 338 -33.06 -9.37 -3.33
C TYR A 338 -32.55 -10.59 -2.54
N SER A 339 -33.06 -10.80 -1.32
CA SER A 339 -32.78 -12.00 -0.56
C SER A 339 -33.40 -13.25 -1.19
N SER A 340 -34.69 -13.20 -1.54
CA SER A 340 -35.38 -14.35 -2.15
C SER A 340 -34.93 -14.63 -3.59
N ALA A 341 -34.72 -13.59 -4.39
CA ALA A 341 -34.42 -13.70 -5.82
C ALA A 341 -32.94 -14.03 -6.09
N LEU A 342 -32.02 -13.45 -5.31
CA LEU A 342 -30.58 -13.50 -5.57
C LEU A 342 -29.78 -13.99 -4.36
N GLY A 343 -30.42 -14.41 -3.27
CA GLY A 343 -29.72 -14.96 -2.10
C GLY A 343 -28.90 -13.94 -1.32
N PHE A 344 -29.22 -12.64 -1.42
CA PHE A 344 -28.58 -11.62 -0.59
C PHE A 344 -29.00 -11.74 0.88
N GLU A 345 -28.07 -11.48 1.77
CA GLU A 345 -28.27 -11.49 3.22
C GLU A 345 -28.01 -10.08 3.78
N GLN A 346 -28.45 -9.83 5.01
CA GLN A 346 -28.16 -8.57 5.71
C GLN A 346 -26.64 -8.39 5.85
N ALA A 347 -26.13 -7.23 5.44
CA ALA A 347 -24.72 -6.90 5.63
C ALA A 347 -24.44 -6.43 7.06
N PHE A 348 -23.22 -6.72 7.52
CA PHE A 348 -22.67 -6.27 8.78
C PHE A 348 -21.32 -5.61 8.53
N ASP A 349 -20.97 -4.60 9.33
CA ASP A 349 -19.65 -3.99 9.28
C ASP A 349 -18.59 -4.87 9.95
N ASP A 350 -17.35 -4.38 9.97
CA ASP A 350 -16.19 -5.07 10.56
C ASP A 350 -16.31 -5.29 12.08
N GLN A 351 -17.18 -4.53 12.75
CA GLN A 351 -17.50 -4.64 14.17
C GLN A 351 -18.72 -5.55 14.43
N GLY A 352 -19.33 -6.09 13.37
CA GLY A 352 -20.52 -6.93 13.45
C GLY A 352 -21.82 -6.15 13.68
N ALA A 353 -21.81 -4.82 13.51
CA ALA A 353 -23.02 -4.02 13.57
C ALA A 353 -23.78 -4.09 12.23
N ILE A 354 -25.10 -4.04 12.31
CA ILE A 354 -25.96 -4.10 11.12
C ILE A 354 -25.76 -2.83 10.29
N MET A 355 -25.49 -2.98 9.00
CA MET A 355 -25.38 -1.87 8.05
C MET A 355 -26.77 -1.47 7.52
N ASP A 356 -27.60 -0.92 8.40
CA ASP A 356 -28.96 -0.46 8.12
C ASP A 356 -29.19 0.90 8.79
N TYR A 357 -29.20 1.95 8.00
CA TYR A 357 -29.22 3.35 8.44
C TYR A 357 -30.53 4.00 8.00
N GLN A 358 -31.43 4.24 8.95
CA GLN A 358 -32.76 4.79 8.65
C GLN A 358 -32.81 6.29 8.93
N GLY A 359 -33.41 7.05 8.02
CA GLY A 359 -33.63 8.49 8.16
C GLY A 359 -32.36 9.32 8.31
N VAL A 360 -31.35 9.07 7.47
CA VAL A 360 -30.11 9.84 7.46
C VAL A 360 -30.39 11.26 6.96
N THR A 361 -30.18 12.25 7.82
CA THR A 361 -30.42 13.69 7.54
C THR A 361 -29.14 14.54 7.62
N MET A 362 -27.98 13.94 7.37
CA MET A 362 -26.69 14.60 7.56
C MET A 362 -26.41 15.62 6.45
N GLU A 363 -26.14 16.88 6.80
CA GLU A 363 -25.84 17.94 5.83
C GLU A 363 -24.60 17.62 4.97
N SER A 364 -23.55 17.04 5.56
CA SER A 364 -22.38 16.62 4.79
C SER A 364 -22.71 15.49 3.80
N PHE A 365 -23.60 14.55 4.17
CA PHE A 365 -24.09 13.55 3.22
C PHE A 365 -24.86 14.22 2.08
N ALA A 366 -25.73 15.19 2.39
CA ALA A 366 -26.47 15.93 1.38
C ALA A 366 -25.52 16.62 0.40
N LEU A 367 -24.50 17.32 0.90
CA LEU A 367 -23.48 17.97 0.07
C LEU A 367 -22.71 16.96 -0.79
N ASP A 368 -22.26 15.84 -0.21
CA ASP A 368 -21.55 14.78 -0.93
C ASP A 368 -22.43 14.11 -2.01
N ALA A 369 -23.74 14.00 -1.75
CA ALA A 369 -24.75 13.51 -2.69
C ALA A 369 -25.19 14.57 -3.73
N GLY A 370 -24.62 15.78 -3.70
CA GLY A 370 -24.93 16.87 -4.63
C GLY A 370 -26.24 17.61 -4.34
N ILE A 371 -26.79 17.47 -3.13
CA ILE A 371 -28.00 18.14 -2.65
C ILE A 371 -27.57 19.48 -1.99
N GLU A 372 -27.46 20.52 -2.82
CA GLU A 372 -26.88 21.82 -2.44
C GLU A 372 -27.60 22.56 -1.30
N ASN A 373 -28.90 22.28 -1.08
CA ASN A 373 -29.68 22.91 -0.02
C ASN A 373 -29.50 22.22 1.35
N GLY A 374 -28.72 21.15 1.43
CA GLY A 374 -28.45 20.40 2.65
C GLY A 374 -29.63 19.55 3.16
N GLU A 375 -30.78 19.55 2.47
CA GLU A 375 -32.00 18.85 2.93
C GLU A 375 -32.04 17.42 2.38
N VAL A 376 -31.67 16.45 3.21
CA VAL A 376 -31.75 15.01 2.90
C VAL A 376 -32.50 14.26 4.00
N ASP A 377 -33.25 13.24 3.62
CA ASP A 377 -33.82 12.21 4.49
C ASP A 377 -33.84 10.93 3.68
N VAL A 378 -32.88 10.04 3.95
CA VAL A 378 -32.66 8.82 3.18
C VAL A 378 -32.50 7.61 4.09
N ASP A 379 -33.16 6.51 3.74
CA ASP A 379 -32.89 5.20 4.31
C ASP A 379 -31.83 4.51 3.46
N VAL A 380 -30.78 3.97 4.07
CA VAL A 380 -29.67 3.27 3.40
C VAL A 380 -29.50 1.91 4.04
N ARG A 381 -29.55 0.83 3.25
CA ARG A 381 -29.30 -0.53 3.73
C ARG A 381 -28.33 -1.25 2.84
N PHE A 382 -27.30 -1.83 3.44
CA PHE A 382 -26.39 -2.73 2.73
C PHE A 382 -26.87 -4.18 2.85
N MET A 383 -26.79 -4.90 1.74
CA MET A 383 -26.96 -6.34 1.68
C MET A 383 -25.72 -6.99 1.07
N ARG A 384 -25.38 -8.20 1.47
CA ARG A 384 -24.22 -8.95 0.98
C ARG A 384 -24.65 -10.28 0.39
N HIS A 385 -24.13 -10.63 -0.77
CA HIS A 385 -24.28 -11.99 -1.29
C HIS A 385 -23.14 -12.88 -0.75
N PRO A 386 -23.44 -14.01 -0.08
CA PRO A 386 -22.41 -14.81 0.60
C PRO A 386 -21.37 -15.42 -0.35
N GLN A 387 -21.80 -15.84 -1.54
CA GLN A 387 -20.97 -16.49 -2.56
C GLN A 387 -20.38 -15.51 -3.57
N ALA A 388 -21.19 -14.56 -4.08
CA ALA A 388 -20.70 -13.59 -5.06
C ALA A 388 -19.80 -12.51 -4.43
N ARG A 389 -19.84 -12.36 -3.10
CA ARG A 389 -19.05 -11.36 -2.34
C ARG A 389 -19.21 -9.95 -2.92
N LEU A 390 -20.46 -9.65 -3.28
CA LEU A 390 -20.94 -8.36 -3.77
C LEU A 390 -21.83 -7.74 -2.69
N PHE A 391 -21.73 -6.42 -2.53
CA PHE A 391 -22.67 -5.67 -1.72
C PHE A 391 -23.67 -4.91 -2.61
N LEU A 392 -24.94 -4.93 -2.22
CA LEU A 392 -25.95 -3.98 -2.69
C LEU A 392 -26.10 -2.88 -1.63
N GLU A 393 -26.15 -1.64 -2.07
CA GLU A 393 -26.56 -0.50 -1.25
C GLU A 393 -27.95 -0.05 -1.71
N LEU A 394 -28.97 -0.33 -0.92
CA LEU A 394 -30.34 0.07 -1.19
C LEU A 394 -30.58 1.43 -0.56
N MET A 395 -30.99 2.40 -1.35
CA MET A 395 -31.32 3.74 -0.85
C MET A 395 -32.75 4.14 -1.15
N HIS A 396 -33.49 4.59 -0.14
CA HIS A 396 -34.81 5.20 -0.32
C HIS A 396 -34.78 6.65 0.16
N TYR A 397 -34.86 7.59 -0.78
CA TYR A 397 -34.95 9.02 -0.47
C TYR A 397 -36.40 9.42 -0.16
N ARG A 398 -36.66 9.76 1.11
CA ARG A 398 -37.88 10.47 1.51
C ARG A 398 -37.79 11.95 1.13
N LYS A 399 -36.57 12.51 1.20
CA LYS A 399 -36.22 13.84 0.69
C LYS A 399 -34.78 13.86 0.14
N PRO A 400 -34.53 14.52 -1.01
CA PRO A 400 -35.52 15.07 -1.94
C PRO A 400 -36.30 13.96 -2.66
N GLN A 401 -37.55 14.24 -3.07
CA GLN A 401 -38.32 13.29 -3.86
C GLN A 401 -37.92 13.40 -5.35
N GLY A 402 -37.32 12.33 -5.86
CA GLY A 402 -37.04 12.15 -7.28
C GLY A 402 -38.28 11.73 -8.08
N LYS A 403 -38.08 11.39 -9.36
CA LYS A 403 -39.16 10.81 -10.19
C LYS A 403 -39.48 9.40 -9.68
N ALA A 404 -40.67 9.19 -9.13
CA ALA A 404 -41.14 7.90 -8.62
C ALA A 404 -41.75 6.98 -9.71
N THR A 405 -41.51 7.27 -10.97
CA THR A 405 -41.97 6.44 -12.09
C THR A 405 -40.75 5.77 -12.72
N LEU A 406 -40.79 4.45 -12.81
CA LEU A 406 -39.80 3.70 -13.57
C LEU A 406 -39.82 4.23 -15.02
N PRO A 407 -38.66 4.58 -15.61
CA PRO A 407 -38.64 4.97 -17.00
C PRO A 407 -39.17 3.81 -17.87
N PRO A 408 -39.88 4.09 -18.97
CA PRO A 408 -40.25 3.04 -19.92
C PRO A 408 -38.98 2.31 -20.36
N GLN A 409 -38.95 0.97 -20.27
CA GLN A 409 -37.76 0.16 -20.50
C GLN A 409 -36.97 0.64 -21.73
N PRO A 410 -35.79 1.24 -21.55
CA PRO A 410 -34.96 1.70 -22.65
C PRO A 410 -34.27 0.50 -23.31
N ARG A 411 -33.99 0.59 -24.61
CA ARG A 411 -33.23 -0.45 -25.32
C ARG A 411 -31.76 -0.31 -24.97
N THR A 412 -31.00 -1.41 -25.01
CA THR A 412 -29.57 -1.46 -24.64
C THR A 412 -28.70 -0.41 -25.35
N TYR A 413 -29.15 0.10 -26.50
CA TYR A 413 -28.45 1.04 -27.38
C TYR A 413 -28.95 2.51 -27.33
N ASP A 414 -29.90 2.86 -26.47
CA ASP A 414 -30.32 4.27 -26.28
C ASP A 414 -29.28 5.06 -25.46
N LEU A 415 -29.41 6.39 -25.26
CA LEU A 415 -28.38 7.26 -24.63
C LEU A 415 -28.72 7.61 -23.14
N GLY A 416 -27.81 7.34 -22.17
CA GLY A 416 -27.87 7.74 -20.73
C GLY A 416 -28.00 6.62 -19.65
N GLY A 417 -27.32 6.75 -18.49
CA GLY A 417 -27.51 6.00 -17.21
C GLY A 417 -27.03 4.53 -17.14
N PRO A 418 -26.69 3.95 -15.96
CA PRO A 418 -26.06 2.62 -15.88
C PRO A 418 -27.02 1.54 -16.42
N ARG A 419 -26.63 0.92 -17.53
CA ARG A 419 -27.56 0.24 -18.44
C ARG A 419 -27.85 -1.20 -18.08
N HIS A 420 -26.90 -1.90 -17.47
CA HIS A 420 -27.07 -3.25 -16.97
C HIS A 420 -25.98 -3.59 -15.97
N ILE A 421 -26.24 -4.58 -15.11
CA ILE A 421 -25.27 -5.18 -14.20
C ILE A 421 -24.91 -6.56 -14.76
N ALA A 422 -23.62 -6.79 -15.02
CA ALA A 422 -23.14 -8.01 -15.67
C ALA A 422 -22.55 -9.01 -14.69
N LEU A 423 -22.92 -10.29 -14.83
CA LEU A 423 -22.34 -11.42 -14.12
C LEU A 423 -21.73 -12.41 -15.10
N GLU A 424 -20.54 -12.91 -14.76
CA GLU A 424 -19.97 -14.04 -15.48
C GLU A 424 -20.59 -15.35 -14.98
N VAL A 425 -21.09 -16.15 -15.90
CA VAL A 425 -21.69 -17.46 -15.66
C VAL A 425 -20.92 -18.54 -16.43
N SER A 426 -20.90 -19.76 -15.89
CA SER A 426 -20.18 -20.88 -16.50
C SER A 426 -20.91 -21.54 -17.67
N ASN A 427 -22.20 -21.24 -17.85
CA ASN A 427 -23.05 -21.75 -18.94
C ASN A 427 -24.28 -20.84 -19.13
N CYS A 428 -24.23 -19.93 -20.10
CA CYS A 428 -25.31 -19.00 -20.41
C CYS A 428 -26.60 -19.70 -20.85
N THR A 429 -26.51 -20.84 -21.55
CA THR A 429 -27.72 -21.51 -22.08
C THR A 429 -28.57 -22.09 -20.96
N GLU A 430 -27.95 -22.73 -19.98
CA GLU A 430 -28.64 -23.27 -18.81
C GLU A 430 -29.24 -22.15 -17.95
N VAL A 431 -28.47 -21.08 -17.72
CA VAL A 431 -28.95 -19.92 -16.96
C VAL A 431 -30.11 -19.22 -17.68
N PHE A 432 -30.07 -19.14 -19.02
CA PHE A 432 -31.14 -18.57 -19.82
C PHE A 432 -32.44 -19.38 -19.69
N ASN A 433 -32.37 -20.70 -19.85
CA ASN A 433 -33.55 -21.58 -19.76
C ASN A 433 -34.20 -21.47 -18.37
N PHE A 434 -33.40 -21.56 -17.31
CA PHE A 434 -33.86 -21.38 -15.94
C PHE A 434 -34.57 -20.05 -15.73
N LEU A 435 -33.93 -18.94 -16.12
CA LEU A 435 -34.48 -17.60 -15.93
C LEU A 435 -35.72 -17.37 -16.81
N SER A 436 -35.82 -17.99 -17.98
CA SER A 436 -36.95 -17.78 -18.90
C SER A 436 -38.28 -18.35 -18.40
N GLU A 437 -38.22 -19.33 -17.48
CA GLU A 437 -39.38 -19.97 -16.86
C GLU A 437 -39.68 -19.42 -15.46
N HIS A 438 -38.79 -18.57 -14.93
CA HIS A 438 -38.91 -18.04 -13.58
C HIS A 438 -39.97 -16.94 -13.49
N GLU A 439 -40.90 -17.08 -12.55
CA GLU A 439 -41.95 -16.08 -12.31
C GLU A 439 -41.32 -14.72 -11.98
N GLY A 440 -41.80 -13.65 -12.63
CA GLY A 440 -41.28 -12.28 -12.45
C GLY A 440 -40.05 -11.93 -13.28
N VAL A 441 -39.40 -12.90 -13.96
CA VAL A 441 -38.32 -12.60 -14.89
C VAL A 441 -38.86 -12.27 -16.27
N GLN A 442 -38.35 -11.20 -16.85
CA GLN A 442 -38.64 -10.85 -18.24
C GLN A 442 -37.34 -10.86 -19.05
N MET A 443 -37.21 -11.76 -20.03
CA MET A 443 -36.12 -11.67 -21.01
C MET A 443 -36.18 -10.34 -21.76
N ILE A 444 -35.02 -9.74 -22.07
CA ILE A 444 -34.97 -8.42 -22.72
C ILE A 444 -35.71 -8.41 -24.08
N SER A 445 -35.91 -9.59 -24.66
CA SER A 445 -36.73 -9.82 -25.83
C SER A 445 -37.70 -10.97 -25.58
N SER A 446 -38.97 -10.75 -25.91
CA SER A 446 -40.02 -11.77 -25.87
C SER A 446 -40.07 -12.65 -27.13
N SER A 447 -39.13 -12.47 -28.06
CA SER A 447 -39.04 -13.29 -29.27
C SER A 447 -38.65 -14.72 -28.94
N SER A 448 -39.34 -15.70 -29.54
CA SER A 448 -38.99 -17.13 -29.40
C SER A 448 -37.64 -17.50 -30.02
N ALA A 449 -37.03 -16.60 -30.79
CA ALA A 449 -35.69 -16.76 -31.35
C ALA A 449 -34.60 -16.12 -30.48
N TYR A 450 -34.96 -15.48 -29.36
CA TYR A 450 -33.97 -14.91 -28.45
C TYR A 450 -33.36 -16.01 -27.59
N HIS A 451 -32.05 -16.18 -27.70
CA HIS A 451 -31.25 -17.12 -26.93
C HIS A 451 -29.81 -16.60 -26.85
N PRO A 452 -29.04 -17.00 -25.82
CA PRO A 452 -27.61 -16.70 -25.79
C PRO A 452 -26.91 -17.40 -26.96
N HIS A 453 -26.19 -16.62 -27.75
CA HIS A 453 -25.38 -17.13 -28.85
C HIS A 453 -23.95 -16.60 -28.73
N LYS A 454 -23.02 -17.41 -29.18
CA LYS A 454 -21.60 -17.03 -29.23
C LYS A 454 -21.42 -15.88 -30.21
N LEU A 455 -20.72 -14.84 -29.77
CA LEU A 455 -20.36 -13.69 -30.60
C LEU A 455 -19.41 -14.11 -31.73
N ASP A 456 -19.73 -13.70 -32.96
CA ASP A 456 -18.86 -13.96 -34.11
C ASP A 456 -17.46 -13.35 -33.90
N GLY A 457 -16.44 -14.20 -34.03
CA GLY A 457 -15.04 -13.80 -33.86
C GLY A 457 -14.54 -13.73 -32.40
N PHE A 458 -15.38 -13.98 -31.40
CA PHE A 458 -15.01 -13.95 -29.97
C PHE A 458 -15.43 -15.22 -29.21
N PRO A 459 -14.71 -15.62 -28.14
CA PRO A 459 -15.07 -16.79 -27.34
C PRO A 459 -16.22 -16.54 -26.34
N ILE A 460 -16.97 -15.45 -26.51
CA ILE A 460 -17.91 -14.93 -25.52
C ILE A 460 -19.35 -15.18 -25.98
N THR A 461 -20.21 -15.57 -25.06
CA THR A 461 -21.66 -15.67 -25.19
C THR A 461 -22.30 -14.81 -24.11
N PHE A 462 -23.36 -14.07 -24.38
CA PHE A 462 -24.12 -13.40 -23.32
C PHE A 462 -25.59 -13.22 -23.67
N PHE A 463 -26.40 -12.90 -22.67
CA PHE A 463 -27.78 -12.44 -22.85
C PHE A 463 -28.18 -11.46 -21.74
N TYR A 464 -29.31 -10.77 -21.94
CA TYR A 464 -29.87 -9.86 -20.95
C TYR A 464 -31.29 -10.25 -20.53
N TRP A 465 -31.62 -9.93 -19.29
CA TRP A 465 -32.96 -10.05 -18.74
C TRP A 465 -33.24 -8.89 -17.78
N ILE A 466 -34.51 -8.72 -17.41
CA ILE A 466 -35.00 -7.64 -16.60
C ILE A 466 -35.80 -8.22 -15.44
N ASP A 467 -35.50 -7.74 -14.25
CA ASP A 467 -36.20 -8.14 -13.03
C ASP A 467 -37.47 -7.28 -12.80
N PRO A 468 -38.32 -7.63 -11.81
CA PRO A 468 -39.56 -6.89 -11.53
C PRO A 468 -39.38 -5.42 -11.16
N TYR A 469 -38.16 -4.95 -10.87
CA TYR A 469 -37.85 -3.60 -10.40
C TYR A 469 -37.24 -2.73 -11.51
N GLY A 470 -37.10 -3.28 -12.71
CA GLY A 470 -36.59 -2.56 -13.87
C GLY A 470 -35.07 -2.54 -13.96
N VAL A 471 -34.36 -3.37 -13.19
CA VAL A 471 -32.92 -3.53 -13.33
C VAL A 471 -32.65 -4.49 -14.49
N GLN A 472 -31.81 -4.05 -15.42
CA GLN A 472 -31.34 -4.89 -16.51
C GLN A 472 -30.08 -5.64 -16.07
N TRP A 473 -30.06 -6.95 -16.28
CA TRP A 473 -28.94 -7.82 -15.96
C TRP A 473 -28.32 -8.38 -17.24
N GLU A 474 -27.01 -8.57 -17.24
CA GLU A 474 -26.27 -9.31 -18.28
C GLU A 474 -25.69 -10.58 -17.66
N MET A 475 -25.84 -11.70 -18.37
CA MET A 475 -25.20 -12.96 -18.04
C MET A 475 -24.23 -13.29 -19.16
N GLU A 476 -22.93 -13.30 -18.87
CA GLU A 476 -21.85 -13.48 -19.84
C GLU A 476 -21.07 -14.76 -19.55
N GLU A 477 -20.74 -15.54 -20.57
CA GLU A 477 -19.96 -16.77 -20.52
C GLU A 477 -18.79 -16.64 -21.50
N GLY A 478 -17.64 -17.18 -21.12
CA GLY A 478 -16.53 -17.41 -22.03
C GLY A 478 -15.38 -16.42 -21.90
N ARG A 479 -15.43 -15.52 -20.90
CA ARG A 479 -14.21 -14.86 -20.42
C ARG A 479 -13.48 -15.79 -19.44
N GLN A 480 -12.16 -15.84 -19.52
CA GLN A 480 -11.38 -16.54 -18.51
C GLN A 480 -11.52 -15.83 -17.16
N VAL A 481 -12.20 -16.48 -16.20
CA VAL A 481 -12.32 -15.99 -14.83
C VAL A 481 -11.04 -16.30 -14.06
N GLY A 482 -10.32 -15.25 -13.66
CA GLY A 482 -9.20 -15.36 -12.72
C GLY A 482 -9.68 -15.60 -11.27
N LEU A 483 -8.74 -15.79 -10.34
CA LEU A 483 -9.06 -16.34 -9.01
C LEU A 483 -9.87 -15.49 -8.02
N PHE A 484 -10.08 -14.18 -8.22
CA PHE A 484 -10.84 -13.32 -7.28
C PHE A 484 -11.45 -12.11 -7.98
N ARG A 485 -12.68 -11.70 -7.63
CA ARG A 485 -13.36 -10.49 -8.17
C ARG A 485 -14.24 -9.71 -7.15
N GLY A 486 -13.85 -9.57 -5.89
CA GLY A 486 -14.59 -8.73 -4.91
C GLY A 486 -13.85 -8.49 -3.59
N ILE A 487 -14.22 -7.42 -2.86
CA ILE A 487 -13.70 -7.09 -1.51
C ILE A 487 -14.36 -8.04 -0.49
N ALA A 488 -13.58 -8.51 0.48
CA ALA A 488 -14.01 -9.44 1.54
C ALA A 488 -14.74 -8.72 2.67
#